data_AF-A0A7V2PPH7-F1
#
_entry.id   AF-A0A7V2PPH7-F1
#
_cell.length_a   1.000
_cell.length_b   1.000
_cell.length_c   1.000
_cell.angle_alpha   90.00
_cell.angle_beta   90.00
_cell.angle_gamma   90.00
#
_symmetry.space_group_name_H-M   'P 1'
#
loop_
_entity.id
_entity.type
_entity.pdbx_description
1 polymer ?
#
loop_
_entity_poly.entity_id
_entity_poly.type
_entity_poly.pdbx_seq_one_letter_code
_entity_poly.pdbx_strand_id
1 'polypeptide(L)' 'MGKGDRRTRRGKIWRGSYGKSRPKKKKKVKKQQASA' A
#
# COMPACT_ATOMS: atom_id res chain seq x y z
N MET A 1 -15.12 10.60 4.59
CA MET A 1 -14.68 9.56 3.63
C MET A 1 -15.05 8.16 4.15
N GLY A 2 -16.08 7.55 3.58
CA GLY A 2 -16.64 6.27 4.04
C GLY A 2 -16.05 5.03 3.36
N LYS A 3 -16.60 3.85 3.68
CA LYS A 3 -16.20 2.56 3.09
C LYS A 3 -16.52 2.47 1.58
N GLY A 4 -17.49 3.24 1.08
CA GLY A 4 -17.88 3.23 -0.33
C GLY A 4 -16.93 3.99 -1.27
N ASP A 5 -16.11 4.91 -0.75
CA ASP A 5 -15.27 5.76 -1.58
C ASP A 5 -13.94 5.07 -1.97
N ARG A 6 -13.88 4.65 -3.25
CA ARG A 6 -12.75 3.95 -3.87
C ARG A 6 -11.46 4.78 -3.94
N ARG A 7 -11.53 6.11 -3.82
CA ARG A 7 -10.35 6.99 -3.88
C ARG A 7 -9.60 7.03 -2.55
N THR A 8 -10.23 6.58 -1.47
CA THR A 8 -9.73 6.75 -0.10
C THR A 8 -9.07 5.50 0.42
N ARG A 9 -8.21 5.64 1.43
CA ARG A 9 -7.58 4.49 2.08
C ARG A 9 -8.62 3.56 2.69
N ARG A 10 -9.68 4.09 3.32
CA ARG A 10 -10.76 3.33 3.97
C ARG A 10 -11.57 2.51 2.95
N GLY A 11 -11.98 3.11 1.84
CA GLY A 11 -12.72 2.37 0.81
C GLY A 11 -11.87 1.34 0.07
N LYS A 12 -10.57 1.61 -0.13
CA LYS A 12 -9.63 0.61 -0.66
C LYS A 12 -9.37 -0.55 0.31
N ILE A 13 -9.37 -0.30 1.63
CA ILE A 13 -9.31 -1.38 2.63
C ILE A 13 -10.56 -2.25 2.53
N TRP A 14 -11.75 -1.65 2.51
CA TRP A 14 -13.01 -2.39 2.49
C TRP A 14 -13.19 -3.22 1.21
N ARG A 15 -12.81 -2.68 0.05
CA ARG A 15 -12.81 -3.42 -1.23
C ARG A 15 -11.62 -4.37 -1.43
N GLY A 16 -10.60 -4.33 -0.56
CA GLY A 16 -9.38 -5.12 -0.73
C GLY A 16 -8.44 -4.66 -1.86
N SER A 17 -8.70 -3.51 -2.51
CA SER A 17 -7.89 -3.03 -3.65
C SER A 17 -6.71 -2.14 -3.23
N TYR A 18 -5.81 -1.85 -4.17
CA TYR A 18 -4.62 -1.03 -3.97
C TYR A 18 -4.62 0.23 -4.87
N GLY A 19 -3.62 1.10 -4.69
CA GLY A 19 -3.30 2.22 -5.57
C GLY A 19 -2.79 3.42 -4.77
N LYS A 20 -2.85 4.63 -5.32
CA LYS A 20 -2.20 5.83 -4.72
C LYS A 20 -2.45 6.01 -3.22
N SER A 21 -3.71 5.91 -2.78
CA SER A 21 -4.12 6.07 -1.37
C SER A 21 -3.97 4.83 -0.47
N ARG A 22 -3.74 3.64 -1.05
CA ARG A 22 -3.44 2.39 -0.33
C ARG A 22 -2.36 1.62 -1.11
N PRO A 23 -1.10 2.06 -1.07
CA PRO A 23 -0.03 1.40 -1.80
C PRO A 23 0.27 0.02 -1.19
N LYS A 24 0.72 -0.92 -2.02
CA LYS A 24 1.29 -2.18 -1.52
C LYS A 24 2.55 -1.84 -0.71
N LYS A 25 2.79 -2.57 0.38
CA LYS A 25 4.08 -2.48 1.07
C LYS A 25 5.16 -2.72 0.02
N LYS A 26 6.02 -1.73 -0.21
CA LYS A 26 7.19 -1.93 -1.06
C LYS A 26 7.94 -3.10 -0.45
N LYS A 27 8.20 -4.15 -1.25
CA LYS A 27 9.10 -5.22 -0.80
C LYS A 27 10.36 -4.49 -0.36
N LYS A 28 10.73 -4.63 0.92
CA LYS A 28 12.05 -4.23 1.36
C LYS A 28 12.97 -5.11 0.55
N VAL A 29 13.43 -4.61 -0.60
CA VAL A 29 14.62 -5.15 -1.24
C VAL A 29 15.62 -5.10 -0.11
N LYS A 30 15.99 -6.26 0.43
CA LYS A 30 17.07 -6.34 1.41
C LYS A 30 18.18 -5.56 0.73
N LYS A 31 18.48 -4.35 1.22
CA LYS A 31 19.73 -3.68 0.90
C LYS A 31 20.74 -4.71 1.38
N GLN A 32 21.25 -5.52 0.44
CA GLN A 32 22.41 -6.34 0.69
C GLN A 32 23.44 -5.32 1.16
N GLN A 33 23.71 -5.37 2.46
CA GLN A 33 24.79 -4.64 3.06
C GLN A 33 26.00 -5.04 2.23
N ALA A 34 26.50 -4.11 1.42
CA ALA A 34 27.81 -4.24 0.80
C ALA A 34 28.78 -4.27 1.99
N SER A 35 29.17 -5.49 2.35
CA SER A 35 30.20 -5.81 3.31
C SER A 35 31.55 -5.75 2.62
N ALA A 36 32.52 -5.19 3.34
CA ALA A 36 33.96 -5.16 3.09
C ALA A 36 34.45 -4.14 2.06
#